data_AF-A0AAU4I2S5-F1
#
_entry.id   AF-A0AAU4I2S5-F1
#
_cell.length_a   1.000
_cell.length_b   1.000
_cell.length_c   1.000
_cell.angle_alpha   90.00
_cell.angle_beta   90.00
_cell.angle_gamma   90.00
#
_symmetry.space_group_name_H-M   'P 1'
#
loop_
_entity.id
_entity.type
_entity.pdbx_description
1 polymer ?
#
loop_
_entity_poly.entity_id
_entity_poly.type
_entity_poly.pdbx_seq_one_letter_code
_entity_poly.pdbx_strand_id
1 'polypeptide(L)' 'MNSSEPQAVQLYEITYLGAVPDTRTVEASGVAAVIEHAGEHGMKILVRPHAPAQDEPDTRIGGQPS' A
#
# COMPACT_ATOMS: atom_id res chain seq x y z
N MET A 1 -28.30 -6.14 -11.31
CA MET A 1 -27.40 -5.12 -10.75
C MET A 1 -26.04 -5.77 -10.60
N ASN A 2 -25.11 -5.54 -11.55
CA ASN A 2 -23.75 -6.02 -11.43
C ASN A 2 -23.00 -5.04 -10.53
N SER A 3 -22.90 -5.37 -9.24
CA SER A 3 -21.97 -4.69 -8.34
C SER A 3 -20.57 -5.18 -8.70
N SER A 4 -19.94 -4.56 -9.69
CA SER A 4 -18.50 -4.68 -9.87
C SER A 4 -17.85 -3.92 -8.72
N GLU A 5 -17.64 -4.60 -7.59
CA GLU A 5 -16.77 -4.09 -6.54
C GLU A 5 -15.43 -3.72 -7.20
N PRO A 6 -14.88 -2.51 -6.97
CA PRO A 6 -13.56 -2.19 -7.48
C PRO A 6 -12.61 -3.24 -6.94
N GLN A 7 -12.02 -4.02 -7.85
CA GLN A 7 -11.05 -5.05 -7.48
C GLN A 7 -9.96 -4.33 -6.71
N ALA A 8 -9.90 -4.56 -5.39
CA ALA A 8 -8.96 -3.86 -4.52
C ALA A 8 -7.55 -4.23 -5.01
N VAL A 9 -6.89 -3.28 -5.68
CA VAL A 9 -5.54 -3.53 -6.18
C VAL A 9 -4.65 -3.62 -4.97
N GLN A 10 -3.99 -4.76 -4.79
CA GLN A 10 -3.04 -4.92 -3.69
C GLN A 10 -1.86 -3.99 -3.91
N LEU A 11 -1.68 -3.04 -2.98
CA LEU A 11 -0.57 -2.10 -2.98
C LEU A 11 0.54 -2.58 -2.03
N TYR A 12 1.76 -2.16 -2.32
CA TYR A 12 2.95 -2.38 -1.51
C TYR A 12 3.73 -1.08 -1.34
N GLU A 13 4.24 -0.85 -0.14
CA GLU A 13 5.22 0.19 0.15
C GLU A 13 6.62 -0.36 -0.06
N ILE A 14 7.41 0.34 -0.88
CA ILE A 14 8.81 0.07 -1.12
C ILE A 14 9.62 1.21 -0.52
N THR A 15 10.52 0.89 0.40
CA THR A 15 11.51 1.84 0.93
C THR A 15 12.90 1.51 0.39
N TYR A 16 13.51 2.44 -0.34
CA TYR A 16 14.91 2.36 -0.76
C TYR A 16 15.81 2.76 0.39
N LEU A 17 16.67 1.85 0.83
CA LEU A 17 17.54 2.01 1.98
C LEU A 17 18.87 2.63 1.52
N GLY A 18 18.90 3.97 1.44
CA GLY A 18 20.08 4.78 1.16
C GLY A 18 20.48 5.67 2.34
N ALA A 19 21.39 6.62 2.10
CA ALA A 19 21.75 7.65 3.10
C ALA A 19 20.53 8.50 3.50
N VAL A 20 19.61 8.70 2.55
CA VAL A 20 18.27 9.26 2.78
C VAL A 20 17.28 8.21 2.27
N PRO A 21 16.43 7.64 3.14
CA PRO A 21 15.44 6.66 2.71
C PRO A 21 14.33 7.33 1.88
N ASP A 22 13.91 6.66 0.81
CA ASP A 22 12.81 7.08 -0.07
C ASP A 22 11.74 5.99 -0.09
N THR A 23 10.48 6.35 0.18
CA THR A 23 9.36 5.40 0.22
C THR A 23 8.35 5.69 -0.88
N ARG A 24 7.93 4.66 -1.61
CA ARG A 24 6.95 4.75 -2.69
C ARG A 24 5.94 3.61 -2.60
N THR A 25 4.70 3.88 -3.01
CA THR A 25 3.67 2.86 -3.12
C THR A 25 3.57 2.37 -4.57
N VAL A 26 3.53 1.06 -4.75
CA VAL A 26 3.42 0.40 -6.05
C VAL A 26 2.35 -0.69 -6.01
N GLU A 27 1.76 -1.01 -7.16
CA GLU A 27 0.88 -2.18 -7.29
C GLU A 27 1.68 -3.48 -7.18
N ALA A 28 1.02 -4.55 -6.75
CA ALA A 28 1.61 -5.90 -6.65
C ALA A 28 2.28 -6.35 -7.96
N SER A 29 1.68 -6.01 -9.11
CA SER A 29 2.22 -6.28 -10.45
C SER A 29 3.56 -5.57 -10.71
N GLY A 30 3.82 -4.44 -10.06
CA GLY A 30 5.04 -3.65 -10.21
C GLY A 30 6.18 -4.05 -9.26
N VAL A 31 5.93 -4.87 -8.24
CA VAL A 31 6.94 -5.22 -7.22
C VAL A 31 8.14 -5.96 -7.82
N ALA A 32 7.89 -6.88 -8.75
CA ALA A 32 8.97 -7.65 -9.40
C ALA A 32 9.98 -6.74 -10.12
N ALA A 33 9.50 -5.78 -10.90
CA ALA A 33 10.34 -4.83 -11.62
C ALA A 33 11.17 -3.95 -10.66
N VAL A 34 10.61 -3.59 -9.50
CA VAL A 34 11.34 -2.82 -8.47
C VAL A 34 12.46 -3.65 -7.84
N ILE A 35 12.23 -4.93 -7.59
CA ILE A 35 13.24 -5.86 -7.06
C ILE A 35 14.38 -6.04 -8.09
N GLU A 36 14.04 -6.24 -9.36
CA GLU A 36 15.01 -6.37 -10.44
C GLU A 36 15.88 -5.11 -10.55
N HIS A 37 15.25 -3.94 -10.62
CA HIS A 37 15.96 -2.66 -10.67
C HIS A 37 16.87 -2.46 -9.43
N ALA A 38 16.40 -2.79 -8.23
CA ALA A 38 17.24 -2.72 -7.04
C ALA A 38 18.45 -3.65 -7.11
N GLY A 39 18.26 -4.88 -7.64
CA GLY A 39 19.33 -5.85 -7.86
C GLY A 39 20.39 -5.36 -8.85
N GLU A 40 19.95 -4.83 -10.00
CA GLU A 40 20.83 -4.30 -11.06
C GLU A 40 21.73 -3.16 -10.57
N HIS A 41 21.20 -2.33 -9.66
CA HIS A 41 21.89 -1.15 -9.13
C HIS A 41 22.54 -1.38 -7.75
N GLY A 42 22.47 -2.60 -7.19
CA GLY A 42 23.04 -2.91 -5.87
C GLY A 42 22.35 -2.17 -4.70
N MET A 43 21.09 -1.78 -4.87
CA MET A 43 20.30 -1.08 -3.86
C MET A 43 19.67 -2.06 -2.87
N LYS A 44 19.57 -1.65 -1.61
CA LYS A 44 18.79 -2.37 -0.60
C LYS A 44 17.38 -1.79 -0.55
N ILE A 45 16.38 -2.64 -0.54
CA ILE A 45 14.97 -2.23 -0.44
C ILE A 45 14.25 -2.99 0.68
N LEU A 46 13.28 -2.35 1.31
CA LEU A 46 12.30 -2.96 2.21
C LEU A 46 10.93 -2.95 1.52
N VAL A 47 10.25 -4.10 1.50
CA VAL A 47 8.93 -4.24 0.89
C VAL A 47 7.91 -4.59 1.98
N ARG A 48 6.80 -3.85 2.04
CA ARG A 48 5.72 -4.06 3.00
C ARG A 48 4.37 -4.01 2.28
N PRO A 49 3.39 -4.87 2.61
CA PRO A 49 2.02 -4.67 2.15
C PRO A 49 1.53 -3.29 2.58
N HIS A 50 1.00 -2.51 1.64
CA HIS A 50 0.35 -1.26 1.97
C HIS A 50 -1.05 -1.59 2.49
N ALA A 51 -1.21 -1.54 3.80
CA ALA A 51 -2.53 -1.51 4.40
C ALA A 51 -2.98 -0.05 4.35
N PRO A 52 -4.01 0.34 3.57
CA PRO A 52 -4.67 1.61 3.84
C PRO A 52 -5.05 1.55 5.31
N ALA A 53 -4.79 2.63 6.06
CA ALA A 53 -5.28 2.74 7.42
C ALA A 53 -6.75 2.31 7.36
N GLN A 54 -7.11 1.21 8.03
CA GLN A 54 -8.50 0.92 8.25
C GLN A 54 -9.04 2.20 8.87
N ASP A 55 -9.92 2.89 8.14
CA ASP A 55 -10.81 3.89 8.73
C ASP A 55 -11.19 3.32 10.10
N GLU A 56 -10.77 4.01 11.16
CA GLU A 56 -11.25 3.68 12.49
C GLU A 56 -12.76 3.56 12.35
N PRO A 57 -13.40 2.44 12.73
CA PRO A 57 -14.83 2.37 12.66
C PRO A 57 -15.33 3.45 13.62
N ASP A 58 -15.82 4.55 13.06
CA ASP A 58 -16.52 5.61 13.78
C ASP A 58 -17.77 4.98 14.40
N THR A 59 -17.55 4.32 15.53
CA THR A 59 -18.55 3.62 16.29
C THR A 59 -19.17 4.65 17.21
N ARG A 60 -20.07 5.46 16.65
CA ARG A 60 -21.34 5.72 17.32
C ARG A 60 -22.44 6.18 16.35
N ILE A 61 -23.07 5.19 15.74
CA ILE A 61 -24.52 5.29 15.52
C ILE A 61 -25.18 5.37 16.91
N GLY A 62 -25.95 6.43 17.13
CA GLY A 62 -26.88 6.55 18.24
C GLY A 62 -27.86 7.67 17.92
N GLY A 63 -29.00 7.29 17.35
CA GLY A 63 -30.05 8.22 16.95
C GLY A 63 -30.62 9.07 18.09
N GLN A 64 -31.16 10.23 17.66
CA GLN A 64 -32.26 11.06 18.20
C GLN A 64 -33.31 10.24 19.01
N PRO A 65 -34.13 10.78 19.96
CA PRO A 65 -34.59 12.18 20.11
C PRO A 65 -34.80 12.69 21.58
N SER A 66 -35.08 13.99 21.73
CA SER A 66 -36.22 14.58 22.49
C SER A 66 -36.13 16.10 22.52
#